data_AF-A0AA48LX80-F1
#
_entry.id   AF-A0AA48LX80-F1
#
_cell.length_a   1.000
_cell.length_b   1.000
_cell.length_c   1.000
_cell.angle_alpha   90.00
_cell.angle_beta   90.00
_cell.angle_gamma   90.00
#
_symmetry.space_group_name_H-M   'P 1'
#
loop_
_entity.id
_entity.type
_entity.pdbx_description
1 polymer ?
#
loop_
_entity_poly.entity_id
_entity_poly.type
_entity_poly.pdbx_seq_one_letter_code
_entity_poly.pdbx_strand_id
1 'polypeptide(L)'
;MPPLLLGLPGDNTFANYSEANRAFWRQTVLPLVTRVQKSFQAWLRPGFGDFRLDYNADRLEALATERASEWDRIGKASFLTLDEQREAVGYGPAPKDGVFAKWGGGFERRYSPNQPRAPAGSAEGGQWTSGGGGGGGVF
;
A
#
# COMPACT_ATOMS: atom_id res chain seq x y z
N MET A 1 -21.05 -23.09 -14.43
CA MET A 1 -20.65 -23.77 -13.18
C MET A 1 -19.64 -24.85 -13.52
N PRO A 2 -18.44 -24.86 -12.90
CA PRO A 2 -17.45 -25.91 -13.13
C PRO A 2 -17.99 -27.30 -12.73
N PRO A 3 -17.87 -28.35 -13.56
CA PRO A 3 -18.45 -29.68 -13.32
C PRO A 3 -17.90 -30.46 -12.11
N LEU A 4 -16.90 -29.93 -11.41
CA LEU A 4 -16.13 -30.66 -10.39
C LEU A 4 -16.74 -30.67 -8.98
N LEU A 5 -17.82 -29.92 -8.75
CA LEU A 5 -18.55 -29.93 -7.47
C LEU A 5 -19.52 -31.13 -7.36
N LEU A 6 -19.53 -32.04 -8.34
CA LEU A 6 -20.47 -33.17 -8.43
C LEU A 6 -20.00 -34.46 -7.72
N GLY A 7 -18.87 -34.44 -7.00
CA GLY A 7 -18.44 -35.58 -6.18
C GLY A 7 -18.19 -36.87 -6.95
N LEU A 8 -17.73 -36.80 -8.21
CA LEU A 8 -17.33 -38.00 -8.95
C LEU A 8 -16.04 -38.59 -8.32
N PRO A 9 -16.04 -39.87 -7.90
CA PRO A 9 -14.90 -40.48 -7.24
C PRO A 9 -13.77 -40.69 -8.26
N GLY A 10 -12.62 -40.06 -8.04
CA GLY A 10 -11.44 -40.40 -8.83
C GLY A 10 -10.25 -39.45 -8.75
N ASP A 11 -10.43 -38.14 -8.58
CA ASP A 11 -9.28 -37.22 -8.72
C ASP A 11 -9.43 -35.86 -7.99
N ASN A 12 -9.81 -35.90 -6.71
CA ASN A 12 -9.99 -34.71 -5.87
C ASN A 12 -8.80 -34.52 -4.91
N THR A 13 -7.66 -34.09 -5.46
CA THR A 13 -6.61 -33.44 -4.65
C THR A 13 -7.05 -32.01 -4.28
N PHE A 14 -6.65 -31.53 -3.10
CA PHE A 14 -6.98 -30.18 -2.60
C PHE A 14 -6.65 -29.04 -3.59
N ALA A 15 -5.62 -29.24 -4.43
CA ALA A 15 -5.24 -28.31 -5.49
C ALA A 15 -6.39 -28.06 -6.48
N ASN A 16 -7.04 -29.13 -6.95
CA ASN A 16 -8.14 -29.07 -7.90
C ASN A 16 -9.36 -28.33 -7.32
N TYR A 17 -9.68 -28.58 -6.05
CA TYR A 17 -10.76 -27.88 -5.36
C TYR A 17 -10.49 -26.38 -5.21
N SER A 18 -9.27 -25.99 -4.85
CA SER A 18 -8.91 -24.58 -4.70
C SER A 18 -9.00 -23.80 -6.02
N GLU A 19 -8.62 -24.43 -7.13
CA GLU A 19 -8.73 -23.86 -8.48
C GLU A 19 -10.19 -23.76 -8.92
N ALA A 20 -10.99 -24.79 -8.68
CA ALA A 20 -12.41 -24.81 -8.99
C ALA A 20 -13.18 -23.73 -8.20
N ASN A 21 -12.89 -23.57 -6.91
CA ASN A 21 -13.48 -22.52 -6.08
C ASN A 21 -13.11 -21.13 -6.62
N ARG A 22 -11.84 -20.90 -6.95
CA ARG A 22 -11.38 -19.63 -7.54
C ARG A 22 -12.07 -19.32 -8.88
N ALA A 23 -12.19 -20.31 -9.76
CA ALA A 23 -12.88 -20.17 -11.04
C ALA A 23 -14.36 -19.82 -10.86
N PHE A 24 -15.03 -20.45 -9.88
CA PHE A 24 -16.41 -20.14 -9.52
C PHE A 24 -16.58 -18.70 -9.05
N TRP A 25 -15.72 -18.22 -8.14
CA TRP A 25 -15.76 -16.83 -7.67
C TRP A 25 -15.57 -15.83 -8.80
N ARG A 26 -14.57 -16.04 -9.68
CA ARG A 26 -14.31 -15.14 -10.81
C ARG A 26 -15.39 -15.13 -11.87
N GLN A 27 -15.87 -16.31 -12.29
CA GLN A 27 -16.76 -16.42 -13.43
C GLN A 27 -18.24 -16.22 -13.06
N THR A 28 -18.58 -16.39 -11.78
CA THR A 28 -19.99 -16.38 -11.35
C THR A 28 -20.25 -15.34 -10.27
N VAL A 29 -19.54 -15.42 -9.15
CA VAL A 29 -19.89 -14.60 -7.98
C VAL A 29 -19.57 -13.12 -8.21
N LEU A 30 -18.35 -12.79 -8.65
CA LEU A 30 -17.95 -11.41 -8.87
C LEU A 30 -18.80 -10.67 -9.93
N PRO A 31 -19.14 -11.28 -11.09
CA PRO A 31 -20.05 -10.66 -12.05
C PRO A 31 -21.44 -10.38 -11.48
N LEU A 32 -21.98 -11.28 -10.65
CA LEU A 32 -23.28 -11.08 -10.00
C LEU A 32 -23.23 -9.97 -8.97
N VAL A 33 -22.20 -9.95 -8.11
CA VAL A 33 -21.97 -8.87 -7.14
C VAL A 33 -21.84 -7.52 -7.85
N THR A 34 -21.09 -7.47 -8.95
CA THR A 34 -20.94 -6.26 -9.78
C THR A 34 -22.28 -5.78 -10.33
N ARG A 35 -23.15 -6.70 -10.76
CA ARG A 35 -24.51 -6.35 -11.22
C ARG A 35 -25.35 -5.73 -10.11
N VAL A 36 -25.30 -6.31 -8.92
CA VAL A 36 -26.01 -5.81 -7.72
C VAL A 36 -25.45 -4.45 -7.30
N GLN A 37 -24.13 -4.31 -7.21
CA GLN A 37 -23.44 -3.05 -6.91
C GLN A 37 -23.89 -1.93 -7.84
N LYS A 38 -23.91 -2.17 -9.16
CA LYS A 38 -24.34 -1.17 -10.15
C LYS A 38 -25.80 -0.78 -9.98
N SER A 39 -26.69 -1.75 -9.74
CA SER A 39 -28.11 -1.44 -9.52
C SER A 39 -28.33 -0.66 -8.23
N PHE A 40 -27.63 -1.02 -7.15
CA PHE A 40 -27.70 -0.30 -5.87
C PHE A 40 -27.14 1.12 -5.98
N GLN A 41 -26.00 1.29 -6.66
CA GLN A 41 -25.41 2.60 -6.90
C GLN A 41 -26.37 3.48 -7.72
N ALA A 42 -26.94 2.97 -8.81
CA ALA A 42 -27.92 3.71 -9.61
C ALA A 42 -29.17 4.11 -8.81
N TRP A 43 -29.65 3.22 -7.93
CA TRP A 43 -30.81 3.49 -7.08
C TRP A 43 -30.54 4.55 -6.00
N LEU A 44 -29.33 4.58 -5.44
CA LEU A 44 -28.94 5.53 -4.38
C LEU A 44 -28.50 6.91 -4.92
N ARG A 45 -28.02 6.99 -6.17
CA ARG A 45 -27.53 8.26 -6.78
C ARG A 45 -28.48 9.46 -6.63
N PRO A 46 -29.80 9.35 -6.84
CA PRO A 46 -30.70 10.49 -6.70
C PRO A 46 -30.74 11.11 -5.29
N GLY A 47 -30.48 10.30 -4.25
CA GLY A 47 -30.54 10.76 -2.85
C GLY A 47 -29.20 11.19 -2.26
N PHE A 48 -28.08 10.69 -2.80
CA PHE A 48 -26.74 10.87 -2.21
C PHE A 48 -25.75 11.61 -3.13
N GLY A 49 -26.15 11.96 -4.35
CA GLY A 49 -25.27 12.58 -5.33
C GLY A 49 -24.27 11.58 -5.92
N ASP A 50 -23.10 12.07 -6.35
CA ASP A 50 -22.05 11.22 -6.92
C ASP A 50 -21.19 10.58 -5.83
N PHE A 51 -21.26 9.25 -5.77
CA PHE A 51 -20.41 8.42 -4.93
C PHE A 51 -20.00 7.15 -5.70
N ARG A 52 -18.91 6.53 -5.27
CA ARG A 52 -18.47 5.22 -5.75
C ARG A 52 -18.78 4.18 -4.67
N LEU A 53 -19.61 3.20 -5.03
CA LEU A 53 -19.82 1.99 -4.24
C LEU A 53 -18.91 0.92 -4.83
N ASP A 54 -18.10 0.26 -3.99
CA ASP A 54 -17.22 -0.83 -4.43
C ASP A 54 -17.19 -1.96 -3.39
N TYR A 55 -16.91 -3.18 -3.82
CA TYR A 55 -16.72 -4.32 -2.91
C TYR A 55 -15.23 -4.55 -2.64
N ASN A 56 -14.91 -4.97 -1.42
CA ASN A 56 -13.53 -5.28 -1.06
C ASN A 56 -13.19 -6.73 -1.46
N ALA A 57 -12.60 -6.90 -2.65
CA ALA A 57 -12.11 -8.19 -3.14
C ALA A 57 -10.90 -8.71 -2.34
N ASP A 58 -10.17 -7.82 -1.65
CA ASP A 58 -8.99 -8.20 -0.86
C ASP A 58 -9.33 -8.97 0.42
N ARG A 59 -10.60 -8.97 0.83
CA ARG A 59 -11.06 -9.80 1.95
C ARG A 59 -11.51 -11.19 1.53
N LEU A 60 -11.54 -11.51 0.23
CA LEU A 60 -11.96 -12.82 -0.26
C LEU A 60 -10.81 -13.82 -0.15
N GLU A 61 -10.98 -14.85 0.68
CA GLU A 61 -10.02 -15.93 0.87
C GLU A 61 -9.79 -16.72 -0.44
N ALA A 62 -10.84 -16.95 -1.21
CA ALA A 62 -10.79 -17.66 -2.50
C ALA A 62 -9.90 -16.95 -3.56
N LEU A 63 -9.56 -15.67 -3.37
CA LEU A 63 -8.72 -14.89 -4.27
C LEU A 63 -7.33 -14.59 -3.68
N ALA A 64 -7.02 -15.12 -2.49
CA ALA A 64 -5.77 -14.80 -1.78
C ALA A 64 -4.51 -15.17 -2.59
N THR A 65 -4.52 -16.30 -3.30
CA THR A 65 -3.38 -16.75 -4.12
C THR A 65 -3.11 -15.82 -5.31
N GLU A 66 -4.14 -15.30 -5.96
CA GLU A 66 -3.97 -14.35 -7.07
C GLU A 66 -3.45 -13.00 -6.56
N ARG A 67 -3.96 -12.56 -5.40
CA ARG A 67 -3.48 -11.37 -4.70
C ARG A 67 -2.00 -11.49 -4.35
N ALA A 68 -1.57 -12.63 -3.83
CA ALA A 68 -0.16 -12.87 -3.53
C ALA A 68 0.71 -12.75 -4.80
N SER A 69 0.28 -13.33 -5.92
CA SER A 69 0.97 -13.21 -7.21
C SER A 69 0.96 -11.79 -7.79
N GLU A 70 -0.06 -11.00 -7.52
CA GLU A 70 -0.12 -9.59 -7.90
C GLU A 70 0.81 -8.73 -7.05
N TRP A 71 0.76 -8.90 -5.74
CA TRP A 71 1.62 -8.19 -4.79
C TRP A 71 3.09 -8.53 -4.98
N ASP A 72 3.42 -9.79 -5.28
CA ASP A 72 4.79 -10.20 -5.60
C ASP A 72 5.32 -9.51 -6.87
N ARG A 73 4.48 -9.37 -7.91
CA ARG A 73 4.83 -8.63 -9.13
C ARG A 73 5.04 -7.13 -8.86
N ILE A 74 4.16 -6.51 -8.06
CA ILE A 74 4.28 -5.10 -7.67
C ILE A 74 5.53 -4.87 -6.83
N GLY A 75 5.79 -5.74 -5.84
CA GLY A 75 6.97 -5.62 -4.97
C GLY A 75 8.30 -5.84 -5.69
N LYS A 76 8.31 -6.64 -6.76
CA LYS A 76 9.49 -6.85 -7.63
C LYS A 76 9.71 -5.73 -8.66
N ALA A 77 8.74 -4.84 -8.85
CA ALA A 77 8.85 -3.73 -9.79
C ALA A 77 9.76 -2.63 -9.23
N SER A 78 11.07 -2.76 -9.47
CA SER A 78 12.10 -1.83 -8.98
C SER A 78 11.98 -0.39 -9.52
N PHE A 79 11.19 -0.19 -10.57
CA PHE A 79 10.94 1.13 -11.15
C PHE A 79 9.82 1.91 -10.44
N LEU A 80 8.99 1.26 -9.62
CA LEU A 80 7.91 1.92 -8.88
C LEU A 80 8.42 2.46 -7.55
N THR A 81 8.07 3.71 -7.25
CA THR A 81 8.28 4.32 -5.95
C THR A 81 7.41 3.66 -4.88
N LEU A 82 7.75 3.86 -3.60
CA LEU A 82 6.97 3.30 -2.49
C LEU A 82 5.51 3.77 -2.51
N ASP A 83 5.27 5.03 -2.89
CA ASP A 83 3.93 5.59 -2.96
C ASP A 83 3.14 4.99 -4.13
N GLU A 84 3.76 4.81 -5.30
CA GLU A 84 3.12 4.14 -6.45
C GLU A 84 2.83 2.66 -6.15
N GLN A 85 3.72 1.97 -5.44
CA GLN A 85 3.47 0.59 -5.00
C GLN A 85 2.31 0.51 -4.01
N ARG A 86 2.20 1.47 -3.07
CA ARG A 86 1.10 1.55 -2.11
C ARG A 86 -0.22 1.84 -2.79
N GLU A 87 -0.24 2.78 -3.72
CA GLU A 87 -1.43 3.10 -4.51
C GLU A 87 -1.90 1.89 -5.33
N ALA A 88 -0.97 1.15 -5.94
CA ALA A 88 -1.28 -0.05 -6.71
C ALA A 88 -1.93 -1.18 -5.89
N VAL A 89 -1.65 -1.26 -4.58
CA VAL A 89 -2.28 -2.24 -3.67
C VAL A 89 -3.46 -1.67 -2.89
N GLY A 90 -3.92 -0.46 -3.22
CA GLY A 90 -5.09 0.18 -2.60
C GLY A 90 -4.82 0.89 -1.27
N TYR A 91 -3.56 1.11 -0.90
CA TYR A 91 -3.19 1.98 0.23
C TYR A 91 -2.95 3.41 -0.26
N GLY A 92 -3.34 4.38 0.58
CA GLY A 92 -2.97 5.78 0.35
C GLY A 92 -1.44 6.00 0.43
N PRO A 93 -0.97 7.16 -0.08
CA PRO A 93 0.44 7.53 -0.04
C PRO A 93 0.99 7.43 1.37
N ALA A 94 2.26 7.05 1.50
CA ALA A 94 2.87 6.96 2.81
C ALA A 94 2.85 8.35 3.48
N PRO A 95 2.55 8.46 4.79
CA PRO A 95 2.76 9.70 5.50
C PRO A 95 4.24 10.09 5.31
N LYS A 96 4.49 11.32 4.82
CA LYS A 96 5.85 11.81 4.53
C LYS A 96 6.76 11.76 5.77
N ASP A 97 6.17 11.68 6.95
CA ASP A 97 6.83 11.60 8.25
C ASP A 97 7.33 10.17 8.58
N GLY A 98 6.80 9.15 7.88
CA GLY A 98 7.10 7.73 8.12
C GLY A 98 8.11 7.10 7.15
N VAL A 99 8.49 7.81 6.07
CA VAL A 99 9.42 7.29 5.05
C VAL A 99 10.82 7.04 5.64
N PHE A 100 11.19 7.79 6.69
CA PHE A 100 12.46 7.63 7.41
C PHE A 100 12.39 6.66 8.60
N ALA A 101 11.23 6.09 8.93
CA ALA A 101 11.11 5.20 10.08
C ALA A 101 11.64 3.78 9.81
N LYS A 102 11.63 3.31 8.55
CA LYS A 102 12.09 1.95 8.20
C LYS A 102 13.59 1.84 7.93
N TRP A 103 14.25 2.96 7.66
CA TRP A 103 15.69 3.04 7.50
C TRP A 103 16.22 3.69 8.77
N GLY A 104 16.78 2.92 9.70
CA GLY A 104 17.35 3.39 10.96
C GLY A 104 18.57 4.31 10.82
N GLY A 105 18.66 5.10 9.75
CA GLY A 105 19.60 6.19 9.60
C GLY A 105 18.86 7.50 9.83
N GLY A 106 19.01 8.07 11.02
CA GLY A 106 18.58 9.44 11.29
C GLY A 106 19.24 10.38 10.28
N PHE A 107 18.49 10.80 9.26
CA PHE A 107 18.80 12.04 8.58
C PHE A 107 18.46 13.15 9.57
N GLU A 108 19.40 13.44 10.47
CA GLU A 108 19.42 14.73 11.14
C GLU A 108 19.25 15.78 10.05
N ARG A 109 18.22 16.61 10.17
CA ARG A 109 18.05 17.79 9.32
C ARG A 109 19.25 18.71 9.57
N ARG A 110 20.36 18.47 8.87
CA ARG A 110 21.59 19.27 8.96
C ARG A 110 21.41 20.69 8.42
N TYR A 111 20.25 20.97 7.80
CA TYR A 111 19.87 22.28 7.33
C TYR A 111 18.82 22.90 8.25
N SER A 112 19.20 23.96 8.96
CA SER A 112 18.28 24.86 9.66
C SER A 112 18.34 26.23 8.99
N PRO A 113 17.22 26.76 8.45
CA PRO A 113 17.17 28.10 7.85
C PRO A 113 17.59 29.23 8.82
N ASN A 114 17.49 28.98 10.13
CA ASN A 114 17.83 29.93 11.19
C ASN A 114 19.21 29.67 11.80
N GLN A 115 20.05 28.82 11.18
CA GLN A 115 21.37 28.53 11.73
C GLN A 115 22.24 29.81 11.72
N PRO A 116 22.82 30.21 12.87
CA PRO A 116 23.63 31.41 12.94
C PRO A 116 24.90 31.26 12.10
N ARG A 117 25.33 32.37 11.47
CA ARG A 117 26.59 32.48 10.72
C ARG A 117 27.60 33.26 11.54
N ALA A 118 28.88 32.91 11.42
CA ALA A 118 29.95 33.72 12.00
C ALA A 118 29.91 35.14 11.40
N PRO A 119 29.95 36.20 12.23
CA PRO A 119 29.87 37.59 11.78
C PRO A 119 31.07 37.96 10.90
N ALA A 120 30.85 38.79 9.87
CA ALA A 120 31.92 39.27 9.01
C ALA A 120 32.88 40.16 9.82
N GLY A 121 34.13 39.70 10.00
CA GLY A 121 35.15 40.36 10.82
C GLY A 121 35.95 39.42 11.72
N SER A 122 35.52 38.17 11.90
CA SER A 122 36.31 37.10 12.52
C SER A 122 37.08 36.29 11.48
N ALA A 123 38.15 35.59 11.89
CA ALA A 123 38.95 34.72 11.03
C ALA A 123 38.14 33.56 10.39
N GLU A 124 36.96 33.26 10.95
CA GLU A 124 36.02 32.21 10.50
C GLU A 124 34.76 32.81 9.82
N GLY A 125 34.81 34.09 9.43
CA GLY A 125 33.68 34.80 8.83
C GLY A 125 33.09 34.05 7.63
N GLY A 126 31.76 33.92 7.61
CA GLY A 126 31.02 33.23 6.54
C GLY A 126 30.79 31.73 6.75
N GLN A 127 31.43 31.11 7.74
CA GLN A 127 31.16 29.72 8.11
C GLN A 127 29.87 29.56 8.92
N TRP A 128 29.20 28.43 8.75
CA TRP A 128 28.05 28.04 9.56
C TRP A 128 28.55 27.47 10.89
N THR A 129 28.13 28.04 12.01
CA THR A 129 28.47 27.46 13.32
C THR A 129 27.55 26.29 13.60
N SER A 130 28.10 25.09 13.82
CA SER A 130 27.33 23.99 14.39
C SER A 130 26.92 24.42 15.80
N GLY A 131 25.62 24.38 16.11
CA GLY A 131 25.15 24.61 17.48
C GLY A 131 25.61 23.46 18.36
N GLY A 132 26.85 23.50 18.83
CA GLY A 132 27.42 22.53 19.75
C GLY A 132 26.82 22.72 21.13
N GLY A 133 25.76 21.96 21.44
CA GLY A 133 25.38 21.70 22.82
C GLY A 133 26.52 20.94 23.51
N GLY A 134 27.25 21.63 24.38
CA GLY A 134 28.36 21.06 25.14
C GLY A 134 27.89 19.96 26.09
N GLY A 135 28.22 18.71 25.77
CA GLY A 135 28.29 17.63 26.75
C GLY A 135 29.65 17.69 27.45
N GLY A 136 29.72 18.37 28.59
CA GLY A 136 30.89 18.36 29.47
C GLY A 136 30.68 17.35 30.61
N GLY A 137 31.47 16.28 30.62
CA GLY A 137 31.64 15.41 31.77
C GLY A 137 33.10 15.06 31.96
N VAL A 138 33.74 15.67 32.98
CA VAL A 138 34.76 15.08 33.86
C VAL A 138 34.78 15.90 35.16
N PHE A 139 34.17 15.39 36.23
CA PHE A 139 34.76 14.97 37.52
C PHE A 139 33.67 14.30 38.35
#